data_AF-A0A0N7GZQ3-F1
#
_entry.id   AF-A0A0N7GZQ3-F1
#
_cell.length_a   1.000
_cell.length_b   1.000
_cell.length_c   1.000
_cell.angle_alpha   90.00
_cell.angle_beta   90.00
_cell.angle_gamma   90.00
#
_symmetry.space_group_name_H-M   'P 1'
#
loop_
_entity.id
_entity.type
_entity.pdbx_description
1 polymer ?
#
loop_
_entity_poly.entity_id
_entity_poly.type
_entity_poly.pdbx_seq_one_letter_code
_entity_poly.pdbx_strand_id
1 'polypeptide(L)'
;MENAPKLTVDLERDDLIVLETKSKEIIFARYIDSTPLLFSVQDLSTKQNRTVPRDSVTRVRTALVKSNVKNLSSVRAPALYENHVLIGG
;
A
#
# COMPACT_ATOMS: atom_id res chain seq x y z
N MET A 1 15.71 -32.27 -10.15
CA MET A 1 15.81 -31.22 -9.11
C MET A 1 15.04 -30.01 -9.63
N GLU A 2 13.78 -29.83 -9.20
CA GLU A 2 12.97 -28.70 -9.64
C GLU A 2 13.50 -27.41 -8.99
N ASN A 3 14.01 -26.50 -9.82
CA ASN A 3 14.33 -25.14 -9.40
C ASN A 3 13.01 -24.42 -9.15
N ALA A 4 12.54 -24.42 -7.90
CA ALA A 4 11.45 -23.54 -7.50
C ALA A 4 11.90 -22.08 -7.78
N PRO A 5 11.11 -21.28 -8.50
CA PRO A 5 11.45 -19.89 -8.77
C PRO A 5 11.64 -19.17 -7.44
N LYS A 6 12.88 -18.77 -7.16
CA LYS A 6 13.21 -18.00 -5.97
C LYS A 6 12.61 -16.60 -6.17
N LEU A 7 11.49 -16.32 -5.49
CA LEU A 7 10.97 -14.95 -5.39
C LEU A 7 12.01 -14.13 -4.61
N THR A 8 12.90 -13.48 -5.35
CA THR A 8 13.86 -12.50 -4.82
C THR A 8 13.20 -11.14 -4.95
N VAL A 9 12.36 -10.81 -3.97
CA VAL A 9 11.86 -9.45 -3.78
C VAL A 9 12.63 -8.92 -2.58
N ASP A 10 13.41 -7.86 -2.78
CA ASP A 10 14.00 -7.10 -1.67
C ASP A 10 12.86 -6.40 -0.95
N LEU A 11 12.61 -6.81 0.30
CA LEU A 11 11.56 -6.29 1.17
C LEU A 11 12.23 -5.73 2.42
N GLU A 12 11.91 -4.48 2.75
CA GLU A 12 12.34 -3.85 3.98
C GLU A 12 11.19 -3.84 5.00
N ARG A 13 11.55 -3.92 6.29
CA ARG A 13 10.56 -3.82 7.36
C ARG A 13 9.73 -2.55 7.21
N ASP A 14 8.44 -2.67 7.45
CA ASP A 14 7.43 -1.64 7.23
C ASP A 14 7.03 -1.34 5.78
N ASP A 15 7.60 -2.05 4.78
CA ASP A 15 7.14 -1.95 3.39
C ASP A 15 5.66 -2.33 3.26
N LEU A 16 4.93 -1.56 2.46
CA LEU A 16 3.58 -1.94 2.07
C LEU A 16 3.68 -2.98 0.95
N ILE A 17 3.02 -4.11 1.15
CA ILE A 17 3.03 -5.23 0.23
C ILE A 17 1.63 -5.75 -0.05
N VAL A 18 1.50 -6.38 -1.21
CA VAL A 18 0.32 -7.13 -1.63
C VAL A 18 0.74 -8.58 -1.84
N LEU A 19 0.11 -9.47 -1.06
CA LEU A 19 0.29 -10.91 -1.18
C LEU A 19 -0.90 -11.50 -1.93
N GLU A 20 -0.63 -12.25 -2.98
CA GLU A 20 -1.63 -13.05 -3.71
C GLU A 20 -1.40 -14.52 -3.38
N THR A 21 -2.39 -15.19 -2.78
CA THR A 21 -2.27 -16.59 -2.38
C THR A 21 -2.75 -17.54 -3.48
N LYS A 22 -2.38 -18.82 -3.37
CA LYS A 22 -2.88 -19.91 -4.24
C LYS A 22 -4.41 -20.05 -4.18
N SER A 23 -5.03 -19.64 -3.08
CA SER A 23 -6.50 -19.61 -2.92
C SER A 23 -7.16 -18.39 -3.58
N LYS A 24 -6.39 -17.55 -4.29
CA LYS A 24 -6.84 -16.26 -4.87
C LYS A 24 -7.24 -15.23 -3.81
N GLU A 25 -6.78 -15.38 -2.58
CA GLU A 25 -6.92 -14.35 -1.56
C GLU A 25 -5.88 -13.25 -1.81
N ILE A 26 -6.32 -11.99 -1.70
CA ILE A 26 -5.46 -10.81 -1.83
C ILE A 26 -5.34 -10.19 -0.45
N ILE A 27 -4.13 -10.10 0.07
CA ILE A 27 -3.83 -9.55 1.40
C ILE A 27 -3.01 -8.28 1.22
N PHE A 28 -3.59 -7.14 1.62
CA PHE A 28 -2.89 -5.86 1.73
C PHE A 28 -2.26 -5.78 3.11
N ALA A 29 -0.94 -5.77 3.17
CA ALA A 29 -0.25 -5.90 4.44
C ALA A 29 0.98 -5.01 4.51
N ARG A 30 1.40 -4.71 5.73
CA ARG A 30 2.72 -4.18 6.01
C ARG A 30 3.68 -5.33 6.30
N TYR A 31 4.83 -5.35 5.62
CA TYR A 31 5.88 -6.33 5.85
C TYR A 31 6.52 -6.12 7.22
N ILE A 32 6.69 -7.22 7.97
CA ILE A 32 7.40 -7.20 9.26
C ILE A 32 8.73 -7.92 9.08
N ASP A 33 8.67 -9.18 8.64
CA ASP A 33 9.83 -10.02 8.39
C ASP A 33 9.41 -11.25 7.55
N SER A 34 10.38 -12.03 7.08
CA SER A 34 10.11 -13.33 6.47
C SER A 34 11.20 -14.34 6.79
N THR A 35 10.77 -15.58 6.95
CA THR A 35 11.65 -16.74 6.98
C THR A 35 11.62 -17.43 5.62
N PRO A 36 12.46 -18.46 5.39
CA PRO A 36 12.35 -19.28 4.18
C PRO A 36 10.98 -19.94 4.00
N LEU A 37 10.19 -20.10 5.07
CA LEU A 37 8.91 -20.81 5.04
C LEU A 37 7.69 -19.90 5.19
N LEU A 38 7.84 -18.72 5.80
CA LEU A 38 6.71 -17.89 6.24
C LEU A 38 6.96 -16.40 5.93
N PHE A 39 5.89 -15.68 5.60
CA PHE A 39 5.82 -14.23 5.64
C PHE A 39 5.12 -13.79 6.93
N SER A 40 5.75 -12.91 7.68
CA SER A 40 5.15 -12.23 8.83
C SER A 40 4.75 -10.83 8.40
N VAL A 41 3.46 -10.54 8.45
CA VAL A 41 2.91 -9.28 7.95
C VAL A 41 1.84 -8.74 8.91
N GLN A 42 1.58 -7.44 8.87
CA GLN A 42 0.42 -6.84 9.51
C GLN A 42 -0.65 -6.56 8.45
N ASP A 43 -1.81 -7.20 8.55
CA ASP A 43 -2.94 -6.94 7.68
C ASP A 43 -3.44 -5.51 7.86
N LEU A 44 -3.52 -4.72 6.79
CA LEU A 44 -3.90 -3.31 6.86
C LEU A 44 -5.39 -3.10 7.12
N SER A 45 -6.23 -4.08 6.78
CA SER A 45 -7.69 -4.01 6.97
C SER A 45 -8.05 -4.23 8.43
N THR A 46 -7.41 -5.20 9.07
CA THR A 46 -7.71 -5.59 10.46
C THR A 46 -6.71 -5.05 11.48
N LYS A 47 -5.56 -4.54 11.02
CA LYS A 47 -4.40 -4.15 11.83
C LYS A 47 -3.81 -5.28 12.68
N GLN A 48 -4.15 -6.53 12.37
CA GLN A 48 -3.64 -7.70 13.09
C GLN A 48 -2.40 -8.27 12.40
N ASN A 49 -1.53 -8.86 13.20
CA ASN A 49 -0.39 -9.60 12.67
C ASN A 49 -0.86 -10.95 12.14
N ARG A 50 -0.42 -11.29 10.93
CA ARG A 50 -0.76 -12.51 10.22
C ARG A 50 0.52 -13.18 9.71
N THR A 51 0.55 -14.49 9.84
CA THR A 51 1.62 -15.33 9.28
C THR A 51 1.08 -16.05 8.06
N VAL A 52 1.73 -15.91 6.91
CA VAL A 52 1.31 -16.50 5.64
C VAL A 52 2.38 -17.47 5.16
N PRO A 53 2.07 -18.75 4.91
CA PRO A 53 3.04 -19.70 4.37
C PRO A 53 3.55 -19.26 3.00
N ARG A 54 4.88 -19.29 2.81
CA ARG A 54 5.52 -18.86 1.56
C ARG A 54 5.09 -19.72 0.38
N ASP A 55 4.89 -21.02 0.60
CA ASP A 55 4.34 -21.93 -0.42
C ASP A 55 2.90 -21.59 -0.81
N SER A 56 2.13 -20.97 0.09
CA SER A 56 0.76 -20.52 -0.22
C SER A 56 0.74 -19.24 -1.04
N VAL A 57 1.86 -18.51 -1.15
CA VAL A 57 1.95 -17.24 -1.88
C VAL A 57 2.37 -17.51 -3.32
N THR A 58 1.56 -17.04 -4.27
CA THR A 58 1.87 -17.11 -5.70
C THR A 58 2.63 -15.89 -6.19
N ARG A 59 2.36 -14.73 -5.57
CA ARG A 59 2.96 -13.46 -5.98
C ARG A 59 3.02 -12.47 -4.82
N VAL A 60 4.12 -11.72 -4.78
CA VAL A 60 4.35 -10.61 -3.85
C VAL A 60 4.60 -9.35 -4.68
N ARG A 61 3.96 -8.23 -4.31
CA ARG A 61 4.23 -6.91 -4.92
C ARG A 61 4.45 -5.88 -3.83
N THR A 62 5.43 -5.01 -3.98
CA THR A 62 5.59 -3.82 -3.15
C THR A 62 4.64 -2.72 -3.63
N ALA A 63 3.90 -2.11 -2.71
CA ALA A 63 3.03 -0.98 -2.96
C ALA A 63 3.81 0.30 -2.61
N LEU A 64 4.47 0.89 -3.60
CA LEU A 64 5.04 2.21 -3.45
C LEU A 64 3.92 3.25 -3.38
N VAL A 65 3.59 3.69 -2.17
CA VAL A 65 2.81 4.92 -2.00
C VAL A 65 3.76 6.06 -2.33
N LYS A 66 3.62 6.64 -3.53
CA LYS A 66 4.21 7.96 -3.81
C LYS A 66 3.54 8.95 -2.86
N SER A 67 4.12 9.12 -1.68
CA SER A 67 3.81 10.22 -0.78
C SER A 67 4.21 11.51 -1.48
N ASN A 68 3.32 12.04 -2.33
CA ASN A 68 3.38 13.45 -2.70
C ASN A 68 2.79 14.25 -1.54
N VAL A 69 3.42 14.15 -0.36
CA VAL A 69 3.19 15.12 0.72
C VAL A 69 4.04 16.33 0.36
N LYS A 70 3.69 16.99 -0.75
CA LYS A 70 3.96 18.41 -0.85
C LYS A 70 3.13 19.02 0.27
N ASN A 71 3.83 19.44 1.31
CA ASN A 71 3.40 20.38 2.33
C ASN A 71 2.54 21.48 1.67
N LEU A 72 1.22 21.29 1.64
CA LEU A 72 0.25 22.31 1.25
C LEU A 72 0.10 23.24 2.45
N SER A 73 1.19 23.94 2.77
CA SER A 73 1.11 25.17 3.52
C SER A 73 0.24 26.13 2.70
N SER A 74 -0.89 26.54 3.27
CA SER A 74 -1.77 27.62 2.81
C SER A 74 -2.64 27.32 1.58
N VAL A 75 -3.74 26.59 1.80
CA VAL A 75 -4.95 26.86 1.04
C VAL A 75 -5.54 28.16 1.58
N ARG A 76 -5.11 29.29 1.03
CA ARG A 76 -5.83 30.55 1.15
C ARG A 76 -7.18 30.34 0.48
N ALA A 77 -8.24 30.21 1.28
CA ALA A 77 -9.60 30.14 0.77
C ALA A 77 -9.84 31.34 -0.18
N PRO A 78 -10.29 31.13 -1.43
CA PRO A 78 -10.71 32.24 -2.26
C PRO A 78 -11.97 32.84 -1.62
N ALA A 79 -11.90 34.11 -1.27
CA ALA A 79 -13.07 34.87 -0.87
C ALA A 79 -14.04 34.91 -2.06
N LEU A 80 -15.20 34.29 -1.92
CA LEU A 80 -16.34 34.57 -2.79
C LEU A 80 -16.80 35.99 -2.42
N TYR A 81 -16.46 36.98 -3.24
CA TYR A 81 -17.15 38.26 -3.23
C TYR A 81 -17.94 38.36 -4.54
N GLU A 82 -19.25 38.47 -4.38
CA GLU A 82 -20.25 38.46 -5.43
C GLU A 82 -20.06 39.64 -6.39
N ASN A 83 -20.12 39.35 -7.69
CA ASN A 83 -20.15 40.35 -8.74
C ASN A 83 -21.59 40.86 -8.86
N HIS A 84 -21.94 41.94 -8.16
CA HIS A 84 -23.15 42.69 -8.48
C HIS A 84 -22.87 43.58 -9.70
N VAL A 85 -23.38 43.17 -10.86
CA VAL A 85 -23.42 44.02 -12.07
C VAL A 85 -24.44 45.13 -11.84
N LEU A 86 -23.96 46.39 -11.87
CA LEU A 86 -24.79 47.58 -12.07
C LEU A 86 -25.16 47.66 -13.56
N ILE A 87 -26.43 47.48 -13.91
CA ILE A 87 -26.95 47.91 -15.22
C ILE A 87 -27.74 49.19 -14.99
N GLY A 88 -27.17 50.31 -15.43
CA GLY A 88 -27.87 51.58 -15.57
C GLY A 88 -28.70 51.58 -16.85
N GLY A 89 -29.92 52.12 -16.73
CA GLY A 89 -30.86 52.44 -17.80
C GLY A 89 -31.94 53.35 -17.22
#